data_AF-A0A411YCJ1-F1
#
_entry.id   AF-A0A411YCJ1-F1
#
_cell.length_a   1.000
_cell.length_b   1.000
_cell.length_c   1.000
_cell.angle_alpha   90.00
_cell.angle_beta   90.00
_cell.angle_gamma   90.00
#
_symmetry.space_group_name_H-M   'P 1'
#
loop_
_entity.id
_entity.type
_entity.pdbx_description
1 polymer ?
#
loop_
_entity_poly.entity_id
_entity_poly.type
_entity_poly.pdbx_seq_one_letter_code
_entity_poly.pdbx_strand_id
1 'polypeptide(L)'
;MRPGPQTSIATSERLARAIRPLPEPARGALAEVAAREDLPLVAGAWDRDAAGCLVANVVAVREAGGGSEPDTLDRRILALFPELSSRDLNRLIVAWDEAAGEAGADDDQALRRLLRAALARVEERVAGV
;
A
#
# COMPACT_ATOMS: atom_id res chain seq x y z
N MET A 1 -3.02 25.58 -4.60
CA MET A 1 -2.64 25.06 -5.93
C MET A 1 -3.23 23.65 -6.00
N ARG A 2 -4.30 23.42 -6.78
CA ARG A 2 -4.90 22.08 -6.88
C ARG A 2 -4.03 21.25 -7.83
N PRO A 3 -3.49 20.09 -7.45
CA PRO A 3 -2.84 19.21 -8.40
C PRO A 3 -3.84 18.82 -9.48
N GLY A 4 -3.45 18.99 -10.74
CA GLY A 4 -4.32 18.69 -11.88
C GLY A 4 -4.58 17.18 -11.99
N PRO A 5 -5.66 16.77 -12.69
CA PRO A 5 -5.99 15.35 -12.89
C PRO A 5 -4.85 14.54 -13.54
N GLN A 6 -3.94 15.20 -14.26
CA GLN A 6 -2.77 14.56 -14.88
C GLN A 6 -1.71 14.09 -13.85
N THR A 7 -1.54 14.81 -12.74
CA THR A 7 -0.61 14.42 -11.66
C THR A 7 -1.09 13.13 -10.99
N SER A 8 -2.38 13.08 -10.64
CA SER A 8 -2.98 11.89 -10.00
C SER A 8 -2.87 10.61 -10.85
N ILE A 9 -3.02 10.73 -12.17
CA ILE A 9 -2.85 9.59 -13.10
C ILE A 9 -1.39 9.13 -13.14
N ALA A 10 -0.43 10.04 -13.25
CA ALA A 10 1.00 9.69 -13.27
C ALA A 10 1.44 9.03 -11.96
N THR A 11 0.95 9.56 -10.84
CA THR A 11 1.26 9.07 -9.50
C THR A 11 0.69 7.67 -9.24
N SER A 12 -0.59 7.44 -9.57
CA SER A 12 -1.21 6.12 -9.46
C SER A 12 -0.60 5.09 -10.43
N GLU A 13 -0.14 5.50 -11.61
CA GLU A 13 0.60 4.62 -12.54
C GLU A 13 1.97 4.22 -11.98
N ARG A 14 2.70 5.14 -11.35
CA ARG A 14 3.99 4.83 -10.71
C ARG A 14 3.79 3.83 -9.56
N LEU A 15 2.80 4.07 -8.71
CA LEU A 15 2.45 3.13 -7.63
C LEU A 15 2.03 1.77 -8.19
N ALA A 16 1.22 1.74 -9.25
CA ALA A 16 0.82 0.50 -9.92
C ALA A 16 2.02 -0.32 -10.43
N ARG A 17 3.10 0.34 -10.91
CA ARG A 17 4.34 -0.36 -11.33
C ARG A 17 5.08 -1.00 -10.16
N ALA A 18 4.97 -0.45 -8.96
CA ALA A 18 5.54 -1.05 -7.74
C ALA A 18 4.66 -2.21 -7.22
N ILE A 19 3.34 -2.13 -7.38
CA ILE A 19 2.39 -3.17 -6.94
C ILE A 19 2.37 -4.37 -7.90
N ARG A 20 2.55 -4.14 -9.20
CA ARG A 20 2.48 -5.19 -10.24
C ARG A 20 3.38 -6.41 -10.00
N PRO A 21 4.68 -6.28 -9.67
CA PRO A 21 5.54 -7.42 -9.43
C PRO A 21 5.26 -8.15 -8.11
N LEU A 22 4.44 -7.57 -7.21
CA LEU A 22 4.14 -8.21 -5.93
C LEU A 22 3.35 -9.51 -6.14
N PRO A 23 3.55 -10.52 -5.27
CA PRO A 23 2.78 -11.76 -5.35
C PRO A 23 1.27 -11.49 -5.16
N GLU A 24 0.42 -12.33 -5.75
CA GLU A 24 -1.04 -12.17 -5.72
C GLU A 24 -1.59 -12.04 -4.28
N PRO A 25 -1.15 -12.84 -3.28
CA PRO A 25 -1.55 -12.64 -1.89
C PRO A 25 -1.20 -11.24 -1.35
N ALA A 26 -0.06 -10.66 -1.71
CA ALA A 26 0.28 -9.31 -1.27
C ALA A 26 -0.62 -8.25 -1.92
N ARG A 27 -0.94 -8.40 -3.21
CA ARG A 27 -1.89 -7.51 -3.91
C ARG A 27 -3.30 -7.60 -3.32
N GLY A 28 -3.76 -8.81 -3.00
CA GLY A 28 -5.05 -9.03 -2.35
C GLY A 28 -5.13 -8.35 -0.98
N ALA A 29 -4.05 -8.40 -0.19
CA ALA A 29 -4.00 -7.70 1.10
C ALA A 29 -4.08 -6.17 0.93
N LEU A 30 -3.38 -5.61 -0.07
CA LEU A 30 -3.48 -4.19 -0.39
C LEU A 30 -4.91 -3.78 -0.80
N ALA A 31 -5.60 -4.62 -1.57
CA ALA A 31 -6.99 -4.39 -1.95
C ALA A 31 -7.93 -4.41 -0.74
N GLU A 32 -7.70 -5.31 0.21
CA GLU A 32 -8.47 -5.39 1.44
C GLU A 32 -8.22 -4.18 2.35
N VAL A 33 -6.97 -3.73 2.50
CA VAL A 33 -6.64 -2.46 3.19
C VAL A 33 -7.36 -1.29 2.52
N ALA A 34 -7.38 -1.25 1.19
CA ALA A 34 -8.08 -0.21 0.44
C ALA A 34 -9.60 -0.26 0.63
N ALA A 35 -10.18 -1.43 0.95
CA ALA A 35 -11.62 -1.62 1.17
C ALA A 35 -12.05 -1.32 2.61
N ARG A 36 -11.17 -1.55 3.59
CA ARG A 36 -11.46 -1.32 5.02
C ARG A 36 -11.47 0.16 5.37
N GLU A 37 -12.53 0.63 6.01
CA GLU A 37 -12.69 2.01 6.48
C GLU A 37 -12.51 2.14 8.00
N ASP A 38 -12.33 1.02 8.69
CA ASP A 38 -12.22 0.91 10.14
C ASP A 38 -10.78 0.87 10.66
N LEU A 39 -9.79 0.88 9.75
CA LEU A 39 -8.37 1.04 10.07
C LEU A 39 -7.91 2.41 9.58
N PRO A 40 -7.24 3.26 10.38
CA PRO A 40 -6.68 4.51 9.85
C PRO A 40 -5.61 4.22 8.79
N LEU A 41 -5.51 5.03 7.72
CA LEU A 41 -4.41 4.98 6.76
C LEU A 41 -3.64 6.31 6.78
N VAL A 42 -2.34 6.24 7.04
CA VAL A 42 -1.45 7.39 7.18
C VAL A 42 -0.21 7.18 6.31
N ALA A 43 0.17 8.22 5.56
CA ALA A 43 1.41 8.23 4.78
C ALA A 43 2.62 8.67 5.62
N GLY A 44 3.82 8.18 5.30
CA GLY A 44 5.06 8.57 5.97
C GLY A 44 5.23 8.10 7.42
N ALA A 45 4.23 7.47 8.02
CA ALA A 45 4.29 6.97 9.39
C ALA A 45 4.86 5.54 9.41
N TRP A 46 6.18 5.40 9.31
CA TRP A 46 6.87 4.10 9.30
C TRP A 46 7.34 3.61 10.68
N ASP A 47 6.95 4.31 11.74
CA ASP A 47 7.37 3.95 13.08
C ASP A 47 6.77 2.59 13.49
N ARG A 48 7.50 1.82 14.30
CA ARG A 48 7.13 0.45 14.70
C ARG A 48 5.79 0.41 15.45
N ASP A 49 5.37 1.54 16.00
CA ASP A 49 4.12 1.74 16.73
C ASP A 49 3.11 2.64 15.97
N ALA A 50 3.40 3.03 14.73
CA ALA A 50 2.51 3.88 13.94
C ALA A 50 1.32 3.08 13.44
N ALA A 51 0.27 3.04 14.26
CA ALA A 51 -1.05 2.57 13.85
C ALA A 51 -1.46 3.27 12.56
N GLY A 52 -1.77 2.48 11.54
CA GLY A 52 -2.34 2.97 10.29
C GLY A 52 -1.37 3.21 9.14
N CYS A 53 -0.10 2.83 9.21
CA CYS A 53 0.73 2.80 8.01
C CYS A 53 0.29 1.68 7.05
N LEU A 54 0.61 1.80 5.75
CA LEU A 54 0.17 0.83 4.73
C LEU A 54 0.54 -0.61 5.11
N VAL A 55 1.77 -0.81 5.58
CA VAL A 55 2.27 -2.14 5.96
C VAL A 55 1.66 -2.64 7.26
N ALA A 56 1.47 -1.78 8.27
CA ALA A 56 0.77 -2.15 9.50
C ALA A 56 -0.66 -2.60 9.21
N ASN A 57 -1.35 -1.91 8.29
CA ASN A 57 -2.70 -2.31 7.88
C ASN A 57 -2.72 -3.62 7.11
N VAL A 58 -1.71 -3.90 6.27
CA VAL A 58 -1.58 -5.19 5.59
C VAL A 58 -1.41 -6.33 6.60
N VAL A 59 -0.57 -6.14 7.63
CA VAL A 59 -0.40 -7.10 8.73
C VAL A 59 -1.71 -7.29 9.49
N ALA A 60 -2.36 -6.18 9.89
CA ALA A 60 -3.61 -6.21 10.65
C ALA A 60 -4.76 -6.91 9.89
N VAL A 61 -4.81 -6.72 8.57
CA VAL A 61 -5.74 -7.41 7.68
C VAL A 61 -5.47 -8.91 7.64
N ARG A 62 -4.21 -9.32 7.52
CA ARG A 62 -3.86 -10.74 7.38
C ARG A 62 -3.93 -11.54 8.68
N GLU A 63 -3.68 -10.92 9.81
CA GLU A 63 -3.60 -11.61 11.10
C GLU A 63 -4.89 -11.52 11.94
N ALA A 64 -5.99 -11.03 11.37
CA ALA A 64 -7.30 -10.95 12.03
C ALA A 64 -7.26 -10.35 13.46
N GLY A 65 -6.37 -9.38 13.70
CA GLY A 65 -6.30 -8.62 14.95
C GLY A 65 -5.56 -9.28 16.13
N GLY A 66 -4.62 -10.20 15.92
CA GLY A 66 -3.89 -10.81 17.03
C GLY A 66 -2.45 -11.19 16.72
N GLY A 67 -1.51 -10.31 17.07
CA GLY A 67 -0.08 -10.62 17.07
C GLY A 67 0.73 -9.44 17.56
N SER A 68 1.04 -9.42 18.86
CA SER A 68 2.00 -8.49 19.45
C SER A 68 3.35 -9.19 19.51
N GLU A 69 3.96 -9.47 18.36
CA GLU A 69 5.35 -9.93 18.32
C GLU A 69 6.30 -8.73 18.25
N PRO A 70 7.49 -8.80 18.89
CA PRO A 70 8.48 -7.72 18.90
C PRO A 70 9.22 -7.55 17.57
N ASP A 71 8.81 -8.29 16.54
CA ASP A 71 9.47 -8.29 15.24
C ASP A 71 9.03 -7.07 14.42
N THR A 72 9.97 -6.52 13.64
CA THR A 72 9.69 -5.30 12.88
C THR A 72 8.64 -5.58 11.80
N LEU A 73 7.81 -4.58 11.47
CA LEU A 73 6.71 -4.72 10.51
C LEU A 73 7.17 -5.30 9.16
N ASP A 74 8.38 -4.97 8.72
CA ASP A 74 8.98 -5.50 7.49
C ASP A 74 9.17 -7.03 7.54
N ARG A 75 9.67 -7.56 8.66
CA ARG A 75 9.85 -9.01 8.80
C ARG A 75 8.54 -9.75 8.90
N ARG A 76 7.53 -9.17 9.57
CA ARG A 76 6.18 -9.74 9.63
C ARG A 76 5.55 -9.83 8.25
N ILE A 77 5.67 -8.78 7.44
CA ILE A 77 5.24 -8.80 6.03
C ILE A 77 5.94 -9.92 5.25
N LEU A 78 7.25 -10.07 5.42
CA LEU A 78 8.02 -11.12 4.73
C LEU A 78 7.67 -12.53 5.22
N ALA A 79 7.27 -12.68 6.49
CA ALA A 79 6.76 -13.94 7.02
C ALA A 79 5.35 -14.28 6.48
N LEU A 80 4.49 -13.28 6.33
CA LEU A 80 3.14 -13.42 5.75
C LEU A 80 3.17 -13.69 4.24
N PHE A 81 4.18 -13.16 3.55
CA PHE A 81 4.37 -13.30 2.11
C PHE A 81 5.79 -13.79 1.83
N PRO A 82 6.09 -15.08 1.99
CA PRO A 82 7.43 -15.63 1.78
C PRO A 82 7.94 -15.45 0.34
N GLU A 83 7.05 -15.24 -0.63
CA GLU A 83 7.37 -14.95 -2.02
C GLU A 83 7.73 -13.48 -2.25
N LEU A 84 7.48 -12.60 -1.28
CA LEU A 84 7.82 -11.19 -1.35
C LEU A 84 9.28 -11.01 -0.95
N SER A 85 10.07 -10.34 -1.79
CA SER A 85 11.43 -9.97 -1.42
C SER A 85 11.45 -8.68 -0.59
N SER A 86 12.44 -8.53 0.29
CA SER A 86 12.70 -7.26 1.00
C SER A 86 12.91 -6.09 0.03
N ARG A 87 13.44 -6.35 -1.17
CA ARG A 87 13.61 -5.35 -2.23
C ARG A 87 12.26 -4.86 -2.77
N ASP A 88 11.33 -5.78 -3.02
CA ASP A 88 10.00 -5.45 -3.53
C ASP A 88 9.18 -4.70 -2.48
N LEU A 89 9.31 -5.12 -1.22
CA LEU A 89 8.75 -4.41 -0.08
C LEU A 89 9.27 -2.96 -0.04
N ASN A 90 10.60 -2.76 0.05
CA ASN A 90 11.18 -1.42 0.07
C ASN A 90 10.76 -0.55 -1.13
N ARG A 91 10.62 -1.16 -2.31
CA ARG A 91 10.14 -0.45 -3.50
C ARG A 91 8.69 0.00 -3.37
N LEU A 92 7.82 -0.85 -2.81
CA LEU A 92 6.43 -0.50 -2.52
C LEU A 92 6.35 0.67 -1.54
N ILE A 93 7.16 0.64 -0.49
CA ILE A 93 7.21 1.65 0.57
C ILE A 93 7.54 3.02 -0.02
N VAL A 94 8.67 3.11 -0.72
CA VAL A 94 9.11 4.36 -1.34
C VAL A 94 8.08 4.86 -2.35
N ALA A 95 7.56 3.97 -3.20
CA ALA A 95 6.55 4.35 -4.18
C ALA A 95 5.24 4.83 -3.55
N TRP A 96 4.87 4.30 -2.38
CA TRP A 96 3.69 4.74 -1.63
C TRP A 96 3.89 6.15 -1.06
N ASP A 97 5.01 6.40 -0.37
CA ASP A 97 5.27 7.70 0.26
C ASP A 97 5.48 8.80 -0.80
N GLU A 98 6.20 8.51 -1.88
CA GLU A 98 6.32 9.42 -3.03
C GLU A 98 4.94 9.72 -3.63
N ALA A 99 4.11 8.69 -3.81
CA ALA A 99 2.80 8.85 -4.40
C ALA A 99 1.84 9.65 -3.50
N ALA A 100 1.87 9.41 -2.19
CA ALA A 100 1.10 10.17 -1.23
C ALA A 100 1.51 11.66 -1.24
N GLY A 101 2.82 11.93 -1.21
CA GLY A 101 3.36 13.29 -1.25
C GLY A 101 3.05 14.04 -2.56
N GLU A 102 3.23 13.38 -3.72
CA GLU A 102 2.92 13.97 -5.03
C GLU A 102 1.42 14.25 -5.23
N ALA A 103 0.57 13.37 -4.69
CA ALA A 103 -0.88 13.51 -4.77
C ALA A 103 -1.44 14.56 -3.78
N GLY A 104 -0.64 15.00 -2.80
CA GLY A 104 -1.14 15.77 -1.65
C GLY A 104 -2.19 14.98 -0.87
N ALA A 105 -1.99 13.67 -0.74
CA ALA A 105 -2.89 12.78 -0.03
C ALA A 105 -2.60 12.83 1.47
N ASP A 106 -3.17 13.83 2.13
CA ASP A 106 -2.89 14.13 3.55
C ASP A 106 -3.93 13.51 4.50
N ASP A 107 -4.99 12.90 3.94
CA ASP A 107 -6.06 12.26 4.68
C ASP A 107 -6.29 10.80 4.26
N ASP A 108 -6.89 10.05 5.17
CA ASP A 108 -7.24 8.63 5.05
C ASP A 108 -7.98 8.29 3.73
N GLN A 109 -8.95 9.12 3.35
CA GLN A 109 -9.80 8.89 2.19
C GLN A 109 -9.04 9.19 0.88
N ALA A 110 -8.18 10.20 0.87
CA ALA A 110 -7.29 10.51 -0.24
C ALA A 110 -6.30 9.36 -0.48
N LEU A 111 -5.70 8.82 0.59
CA LEU A 111 -4.78 7.69 0.52
C LEU A 111 -5.49 6.42 0.01
N ARG A 112 -6.71 6.13 0.48
CA ARG A 112 -7.52 5.01 -0.05
C ARG A 112 -7.83 5.16 -1.53
N ARG A 113 -8.24 6.36 -1.96
CA ARG A 113 -8.52 6.63 -3.37
C ARG A 113 -7.29 6.41 -4.23
N LEU A 114 -6.12 6.84 -3.76
CA LEU A 114 -4.84 6.61 -4.43
C LEU A 114 -4.52 5.12 -4.54
N LEU A 115 -4.65 4.36 -3.45
CA LEU A 115 -4.40 2.92 -3.43
C LEU A 115 -5.34 2.16 -4.37
N ARG A 116 -6.65 2.45 -4.33
CA ARG A 116 -7.65 1.86 -5.23
C ARG A 116 -7.35 2.17 -6.70
N ALA A 117 -6.97 3.41 -7.01
CA ALA A 117 -6.61 3.83 -8.37
C ALA A 117 -5.35 3.13 -8.91
N ALA A 118 -4.38 2.82 -8.05
CA ALA A 118 -3.21 2.05 -8.42
C ALA A 118 -3.53 0.56 -8.63
N LEU A 119 -4.35 -0.04 -7.76
CA LEU A 119 -4.79 -1.43 -7.89
C LEU A 119 -5.62 -1.65 -9.16
N ALA A 120 -6.56 -0.75 -9.47
CA ALA A 120 -7.34 -0.82 -10.70
C ALA A 120 -6.46 -0.87 -11.96
N ARG A 121 -5.37 -0.10 -11.99
CA ARG A 121 -4.40 -0.12 -13.10
C ARG A 121 -3.62 -1.42 -13.22
N VAL A 122 -3.37 -2.09 -12.10
CA VAL A 122 -2.74 -3.41 -12.13
C VAL A 122 -3.70 -4.41 -12.76
N GLU A 123 -4.97 -4.41 -12.34
CA GLU A 123 -6.05 -5.27 -12.87
C GLU A 123 -6.28 -5.03 -14.38
N GLU A 124 -6.39 -3.77 -14.82
CA GLU A 124 -6.57 -3.39 -16.24
C GLU A 124 -5.44 -3.91 -17.13
N ARG A 125 -4.21 -3.96 -16.61
CA ARG A 125 -3.04 -4.46 -17.33
C ARG A 125 -2.93 -5.98 -17.31
N VAL A 126 -3.48 -6.64 -16.30
CA VAL A 126 -3.56 -8.11 -16.22
C VAL A 126 -4.68 -8.63 -17.14
N ALA A 127 -5.82 -7.93 -17.19
CA ALA A 127 -6.97 -8.29 -18.04
C ALA A 127 -6.79 -7.91 -19.52
N GLY A 128 -5.84 -7.02 -19.84
CA GLY A 128 -5.52 -6.58 -21.20
C GLY A 128 -4.44 -7.41 -21.91
N VAL A 129 -4.21 -8.66 -21.49
CA VAL A 129 -3.36 -9.65 -22.17
C VAL A 129 -4.22 -10.65 -22.92
#